data_AF-A0A9N8YHU7-F1
#
_entry.id   AF-A0A9N8YHU7-F1
#
_cell.length_a   1.000
_cell.length_b   1.000
_cell.length_c   1.000
_cell.angle_alpha   90.00
_cell.angle_beta   90.00
_cell.angle_gamma   90.00
#
_symmetry.space_group_name_H-M   'P 1'
#
loop_
_entity.id
_entity.type
_entity.pdbx_description
1 polymer ?
#
loop_
_entity_poly.entity_id
_entity_poly.type
_entity_poly.pdbx_seq_one_letter_code
_entity_poly.pdbx_strand_id
1 'polypeptide(L)'
;MSEREALAILAKADKKATTFGWFGGNKFEEAAELYNKAANTFKLAKRWKEAGDAFTKAANMQVQLNERDEAASTFISASKCYRKTIEILTDRGRFQAAAGHQKDIAQIYESDLVDLEKAMQALANNCLLKVATFAATLEQYDKAIEKFEQVATASLDNQLTKWSLKDYFLKAGLCHIAVGDHIGAKRAIERYCDMDVTFASTREYMESGDVESFTNRVVEFDQLTKLDNWKTTILLRIKKSIQDEPLLT
;
A
#
# COMPACT_ATOMS: atom_id res chain seq x y z
N MET A 1 -18.32 29.56 -6.49
CA MET A 1 -19.62 29.18 -7.07
C MET A 1 -19.95 27.71 -6.78
N SER A 2 -18.99 26.78 -6.94
CA SER A 2 -19.16 25.32 -6.72
C SER A 2 -19.54 24.88 -5.29
N GLU A 3 -19.11 25.58 -4.23
CA GLU A 3 -19.41 25.16 -2.85
C GLU A 3 -20.89 25.28 -2.46
N ARG A 4 -21.52 26.42 -2.76
CA ARG A 4 -22.95 26.63 -2.46
C ARG A 4 -23.82 25.66 -3.24
N GLU A 5 -23.42 25.34 -4.46
CA GLU A 5 -24.05 24.33 -5.29
C GLU A 5 -23.93 22.93 -4.67
N ALA A 6 -22.73 22.54 -4.22
CA ALA A 6 -22.51 21.26 -3.56
C ALA A 6 -23.36 21.10 -2.29
N LEU A 7 -23.44 22.14 -1.45
CA LEU A 7 -24.28 22.16 -0.26
C LEU A 7 -25.77 22.02 -0.58
N ALA A 8 -26.23 22.68 -1.66
CA ALA A 8 -27.62 22.56 -2.10
C ALA A 8 -27.96 21.16 -2.61
N ILE A 9 -27.03 20.51 -3.33
CA ILE A 9 -27.18 19.12 -3.77
C ILE A 9 -27.18 18.17 -2.57
N LEU A 10 -26.27 18.38 -1.61
CA LEU A 10 -26.18 17.57 -0.40
C LEU A 10 -27.48 17.63 0.41
N ALA A 11 -28.05 18.82 0.62
CA ALA A 11 -29.31 18.99 1.32
C ALA A 11 -30.49 18.27 0.62
N LYS A 12 -30.49 18.26 -0.73
CA LYS A 12 -31.47 17.49 -1.52
C LYS A 12 -31.30 15.99 -1.30
N ALA A 13 -30.05 15.50 -1.28
CA ALA A 13 -29.74 14.10 -1.02
C ALA A 13 -30.20 13.67 0.39
N ASP A 14 -29.88 14.46 1.43
CA ASP A 14 -30.28 14.19 2.82
C ASP A 14 -31.81 14.10 2.97
N LYS A 15 -32.54 15.01 2.31
CA LYS A 15 -34.01 14.98 2.29
C LYS A 15 -34.55 13.72 1.59
N LYS A 16 -33.95 13.33 0.46
CA LYS A 16 -34.38 12.15 -0.29
C LYS A 16 -34.13 10.87 0.51
N ALA A 17 -32.97 10.76 1.15
CA ALA A 17 -32.58 9.61 1.98
C ALA A 17 -33.53 9.38 3.17
N THR A 18 -34.13 10.44 3.71
CA THR A 18 -35.02 10.40 4.89
C THR A 18 -36.52 10.35 4.55
N THR A 19 -36.90 10.46 3.29
CA THR A 19 -38.32 10.45 2.89
C THR A 19 -38.94 9.07 3.13
N PHE A 20 -39.99 9.00 3.95
CA PHE A 20 -40.74 7.78 4.27
C PHE A 20 -41.86 7.59 3.24
N GLY A 21 -41.73 6.61 2.35
CA GLY A 21 -42.71 6.27 1.33
C GLY A 21 -42.75 4.76 1.10
N TRP A 22 -43.92 4.24 0.75
CA TRP A 22 -44.25 2.81 0.65
C TRP A 22 -43.47 2.04 -0.46
N PHE A 23 -42.62 2.73 -1.23
CA PHE A 23 -41.72 2.15 -2.24
C PHE A 23 -40.26 2.50 -1.92
N GLY A 24 -39.61 1.66 -1.11
CA GLY A 24 -38.31 1.95 -0.48
C GLY A 24 -37.07 1.82 -1.36
N GLY A 25 -37.15 1.21 -2.55
CA GLY A 25 -35.97 0.99 -3.43
C GLY A 25 -35.50 2.26 -4.15
N ASN A 26 -36.40 2.94 -4.85
CA ASN A 26 -36.07 4.07 -5.74
C ASN A 26 -35.49 5.30 -4.99
N LYS A 27 -35.74 5.43 -3.69
CA LYS A 27 -35.28 6.59 -2.92
C LYS A 27 -33.79 6.53 -2.58
N PHE A 28 -33.26 5.32 -2.35
CA PHE A 28 -31.85 5.14 -1.98
C PHE A 28 -30.96 5.32 -3.20
N GLU A 29 -31.42 4.89 -4.37
CA GLU A 29 -30.72 5.06 -5.65
C GLU A 29 -30.61 6.56 -5.99
N GLU A 30 -31.72 7.28 -6.00
CA GLU A 30 -31.72 8.73 -6.23
C GLU A 30 -30.90 9.50 -5.17
N ALA A 31 -30.92 9.06 -3.90
CA ALA A 31 -30.10 9.65 -2.86
C ALA A 31 -28.61 9.38 -3.10
N ALA A 32 -28.23 8.17 -3.48
CA ALA A 32 -26.85 7.79 -3.80
C ALA A 32 -26.28 8.62 -4.95
N GLU A 33 -27.05 8.80 -6.03
CA GLU A 33 -26.67 9.64 -7.17
C GLU A 33 -26.43 11.11 -6.75
N LEU A 34 -27.34 11.67 -5.95
CA LEU A 34 -27.23 13.04 -5.47
C LEU A 34 -26.02 13.22 -4.54
N TYR A 35 -25.77 12.26 -3.65
CA TYR A 35 -24.58 12.27 -2.80
C TYR A 35 -23.30 12.18 -3.64
N ASN A 36 -23.24 11.29 -4.64
CA ASN A 36 -22.10 11.17 -5.56
C ASN A 36 -21.85 12.47 -6.34
N LYS A 37 -22.92 13.13 -6.78
CA LYS A 37 -22.84 14.44 -7.44
C LYS A 37 -22.30 15.50 -6.50
N ALA A 38 -22.84 15.60 -5.28
CA ALA A 38 -22.36 16.55 -4.26
C ALA A 38 -20.87 16.31 -3.94
N ALA A 39 -20.48 15.06 -3.76
CA ALA A 39 -19.12 14.66 -3.44
C ALA A 39 -18.12 15.08 -4.54
N ASN A 40 -18.47 14.86 -5.81
CA ASN A 40 -17.64 15.30 -6.93
C ASN A 40 -17.55 16.82 -7.03
N THR A 41 -18.63 17.56 -6.76
CA THR A 41 -18.60 19.03 -6.73
C THR A 41 -17.74 19.56 -5.58
N PHE A 42 -17.81 18.94 -4.38
CA PHE A 42 -16.90 19.27 -3.26
C PHE A 42 -15.44 18.98 -3.62
N LYS A 43 -15.17 17.88 -4.32
CA LYS A 43 -13.84 17.51 -4.81
C LYS A 43 -13.26 18.58 -5.74
N LEU A 44 -14.07 19.09 -6.68
CA LEU A 44 -13.69 20.19 -7.57
C LEU A 44 -13.43 21.49 -6.81
N ALA A 45 -14.17 21.72 -5.72
CA ALA A 45 -13.96 22.84 -4.81
C ALA A 45 -12.79 22.65 -3.83
N LYS A 46 -12.03 21.54 -3.91
CA LYS A 46 -10.96 21.15 -2.96
C LYS A 46 -11.43 21.02 -1.50
N ARG A 47 -12.72 20.78 -1.29
CA ARG A 47 -13.36 20.49 0.01
C ARG A 47 -13.30 18.99 0.26
N TRP A 48 -12.09 18.51 0.54
CA TRP A 48 -11.78 17.07 0.58
C TRP A 48 -12.52 16.33 1.69
N LYS A 49 -12.70 16.96 2.86
CA LYS A 49 -13.45 16.36 3.96
C LYS A 49 -14.92 16.16 3.56
N GLU A 50 -15.57 17.21 3.08
CA GLU A 50 -16.97 17.19 2.72
C GLU A 50 -17.26 16.28 1.51
N ALA A 51 -16.29 16.17 0.59
CA ALA A 51 -16.33 15.18 -0.48
C ALA A 51 -16.29 13.75 0.08
N GLY A 52 -15.41 13.48 1.04
CA GLY A 52 -15.35 12.21 1.76
C GLY A 52 -16.67 11.88 2.45
N ASP A 53 -17.20 12.81 3.24
CA ASP A 53 -18.46 12.65 3.98
C ASP A 53 -19.63 12.32 3.04
N ALA A 54 -19.72 13.03 1.90
CA ALA A 54 -20.75 12.80 0.90
C ALA A 54 -20.59 11.44 0.18
N PHE A 55 -19.36 11.02 -0.17
CA PHE A 55 -19.12 9.69 -0.72
C PHE A 55 -19.46 8.57 0.28
N THR A 56 -19.13 8.74 1.57
CA THR A 56 -19.52 7.78 2.62
C THR A 56 -21.04 7.64 2.70
N LYS A 57 -21.79 8.75 2.63
CA LYS A 57 -23.26 8.72 2.58
C LYS A 57 -23.77 8.00 1.32
N ALA A 58 -23.20 8.26 0.15
CA ALA A 58 -23.56 7.57 -1.09
C ALA A 58 -23.35 6.05 -0.99
N ALA A 59 -22.17 5.63 -0.54
CA ALA A 59 -21.83 4.23 -0.37
C ALA A 59 -22.77 3.52 0.62
N ASN A 60 -23.13 4.17 1.73
CA ASN A 60 -24.11 3.63 2.66
C ASN A 60 -25.49 3.42 2.04
N MET A 61 -25.92 4.26 1.09
CA MET A 61 -27.18 4.04 0.36
C MET A 61 -27.06 2.83 -0.59
N GLN A 62 -25.95 2.69 -1.30
CA GLN A 62 -25.66 1.55 -2.18
C GLN A 62 -25.62 0.22 -1.39
N VAL A 63 -25.10 0.23 -0.15
CA VAL A 63 -25.17 -0.93 0.75
C VAL A 63 -26.63 -1.31 1.07
N GLN A 64 -27.51 -0.33 1.32
CA GLN A 64 -28.94 -0.60 1.55
C GLN A 64 -29.64 -1.18 0.31
N LEU A 65 -29.13 -0.88 -0.89
CA LEU A 65 -29.59 -1.45 -2.16
C LEU A 65 -28.96 -2.82 -2.48
N ASN A 66 -28.04 -3.31 -1.64
CA ASN A 66 -27.24 -4.51 -1.86
C ASN A 66 -26.30 -4.43 -3.09
N GLU A 67 -25.91 -3.23 -3.49
CA GLU A 67 -24.97 -2.93 -4.58
C GLU A 67 -23.52 -2.90 -4.07
N ARG A 68 -23.03 -4.04 -3.58
CA ARG A 68 -21.78 -4.12 -2.80
C ARG A 68 -20.54 -3.65 -3.58
N ASP A 69 -20.41 -4.02 -4.85
CA ASP A 69 -19.25 -3.64 -5.67
C ASP A 69 -19.21 -2.13 -5.92
N GLU A 70 -20.38 -1.52 -6.14
CA GLU A 70 -20.49 -0.08 -6.33
C GLU A 70 -20.23 0.67 -5.02
N ALA A 71 -20.80 0.18 -3.91
CA ALA A 71 -20.52 0.70 -2.57
C ALA A 71 -19.02 0.68 -2.25
N ALA A 72 -18.32 -0.43 -2.55
CA ALA A 72 -16.89 -0.55 -2.34
C ALA A 72 -16.09 0.49 -3.15
N SER A 73 -16.42 0.68 -4.44
CA SER A 73 -15.80 1.70 -5.30
C SER A 73 -16.02 3.12 -4.75
N THR A 74 -17.22 3.40 -4.26
CA THR A 74 -17.59 4.69 -3.66
C THR A 74 -16.87 4.91 -2.32
N PHE A 75 -16.74 3.89 -1.48
CA PHE A 75 -15.95 3.92 -0.24
C PHE A 75 -14.46 4.17 -0.52
N ILE A 76 -13.89 3.57 -1.57
CA ILE A 76 -12.51 3.87 -2.01
C ILE A 76 -12.37 5.35 -2.39
N SER A 77 -13.38 5.92 -3.04
CA SER A 77 -13.42 7.34 -3.39
C SER A 77 -13.50 8.25 -2.16
N ALA A 78 -14.27 7.85 -1.13
CA ALA A 78 -14.31 8.53 0.17
C ALA A 78 -12.91 8.51 0.84
N SER A 79 -12.30 7.33 0.95
CA SER A 79 -10.97 7.15 1.57
C SER A 79 -9.88 7.98 0.89
N LYS A 80 -9.89 8.08 -0.44
CA LYS A 80 -8.96 8.96 -1.19
C LYS A 80 -9.14 10.43 -0.82
N CYS A 81 -10.37 10.89 -0.58
CA CYS A 81 -10.65 12.26 -0.16
C CYS A 81 -10.19 12.51 1.28
N TYR A 82 -10.47 11.58 2.21
CA TYR A 82 -9.97 11.69 3.59
C TYR A 82 -8.45 11.68 3.67
N ARG A 83 -7.76 10.86 2.87
CA ARG A 83 -6.29 10.85 2.81
C ARG A 83 -5.70 12.20 2.44
N LYS A 84 -6.28 12.90 1.45
CA LYS A 84 -5.86 14.28 1.12
C LYS A 84 -6.09 15.26 2.27
N THR A 85 -7.19 15.08 3.01
CA THR A 85 -7.44 15.87 4.23
C THR A 85 -6.37 15.60 5.29
N ILE A 86 -5.98 14.34 5.50
CA ILE A 86 -4.90 13.92 6.42
C ILE A 86 -3.57 14.56 6.03
N GLU A 87 -3.19 14.52 4.75
CA GLU A 87 -1.96 15.16 4.25
C GLU A 87 -1.96 16.66 4.58
N ILE A 88 -3.02 17.38 4.21
CA ILE A 88 -3.14 18.83 4.49
C ILE A 88 -3.10 19.14 5.99
N LEU A 89 -3.75 18.32 6.82
CA LEU A 89 -3.78 18.51 8.27
C LEU A 89 -2.41 18.22 8.90
N THR A 90 -1.71 17.21 8.42
CA THR A 90 -0.37 16.83 8.88
C THR A 90 0.63 17.93 8.53
N ASP A 91 0.59 18.44 7.30
CA ASP A 91 1.43 19.56 6.85
C ASP A 91 1.20 20.84 7.67
N ARG A 92 -0.02 21.00 8.22
CA ARG A 92 -0.40 22.11 9.11
C ARG A 92 -0.16 21.83 10.60
N GLY A 93 0.49 20.72 10.96
CA GLY A 93 0.77 20.33 12.34
C GLY A 93 -0.46 19.90 13.16
N ARG A 94 -1.60 19.64 12.52
CA ARG A 94 -2.87 19.26 13.17
C ARG A 94 -3.04 17.74 13.29
N PHE A 95 -2.09 17.09 13.96
CA PHE A 95 -1.99 15.63 14.04
C PHE A 95 -3.22 14.94 14.66
N GLN A 96 -3.87 15.55 15.68
CA GLN A 96 -5.07 14.99 16.31
C GLN A 96 -6.26 14.90 15.34
N ALA A 97 -6.45 15.92 14.49
CA ALA A 97 -7.52 15.90 13.48
C ALA A 97 -7.19 14.94 12.32
N ALA A 98 -5.92 14.80 11.97
CA ALA A 98 -5.46 13.80 11.01
C ALA A 98 -5.71 12.37 11.51
N ALA A 99 -5.43 12.09 12.78
CA ALA A 99 -5.70 10.80 13.42
C ALA A 99 -7.20 10.45 13.43
N GLY A 100 -8.08 11.44 13.65
CA GLY A 100 -9.53 11.26 13.53
C GLY A 100 -9.94 10.73 12.15
N HIS A 101 -9.38 11.29 11.07
CA HIS A 101 -9.68 10.82 9.72
C HIS A 101 -9.04 9.47 9.37
N GLN A 102 -7.90 9.12 9.99
CA GLN A 102 -7.37 7.76 9.87
C GLN A 102 -8.33 6.72 10.48
N LYS A 103 -9.00 7.08 11.59
CA LYS A 103 -10.05 6.25 12.19
C LYS A 103 -11.27 6.11 11.28
N ASP A 104 -11.72 7.20 10.64
CA ASP A 104 -12.84 7.15 9.68
C ASP A 104 -12.55 6.19 8.50
N ILE A 105 -11.31 6.24 7.99
CA ILE A 105 -10.85 5.30 6.94
C ILE A 105 -10.85 3.86 7.47
N ALA A 106 -10.38 3.62 8.69
CA ALA A 106 -10.38 2.29 9.29
C ALA A 106 -11.80 1.74 9.46
N GLN A 107 -12.77 2.57 9.86
CA GLN A 107 -14.18 2.17 9.98
C GLN A 107 -14.80 1.78 8.63
N ILE A 108 -14.42 2.45 7.54
CA ILE A 108 -14.83 2.06 6.18
C ILE A 108 -14.28 0.68 5.80
N TYR A 109 -13.08 0.33 6.27
CA TYR A 109 -12.50 -0.99 6.02
C TYR A 109 -13.13 -2.09 6.89
N GLU A 110 -13.67 -1.76 8.07
CA GLU A 110 -14.31 -2.73 8.97
C GLU A 110 -15.65 -3.26 8.44
N SER A 111 -16.35 -2.53 7.55
CA SER A 111 -17.72 -2.88 7.13
C SER A 111 -17.85 -4.03 6.12
N ASP A 112 -16.77 -4.46 5.46
CA ASP A 112 -16.84 -5.40 4.31
C ASP A 112 -15.90 -6.61 4.40
N LEU A 113 -15.35 -6.92 5.57
CA LEU A 113 -14.43 -8.05 5.72
C LEU A 113 -15.20 -9.37 5.92
N VAL A 114 -15.47 -10.06 4.81
CA VAL A 114 -16.03 -11.43 4.78
C VAL A 114 -15.07 -12.45 5.45
N ASP A 115 -13.77 -12.12 5.54
CA ASP A 115 -12.73 -12.94 6.17
C ASP A 115 -11.75 -12.03 6.95
N LEU A 116 -12.10 -11.73 8.21
CA LEU A 116 -11.35 -10.85 9.11
C LEU A 116 -9.91 -11.34 9.33
N GLU A 117 -9.69 -12.64 9.31
CA GLU A 117 -8.39 -13.25 9.55
C GLU A 117 -7.42 -12.95 8.40
N LYS A 118 -7.85 -13.16 7.16
CA LYS A 118 -7.04 -12.83 5.97
C LYS A 118 -6.80 -11.33 5.84
N ALA A 119 -7.79 -10.51 6.18
CA ALA A 119 -7.65 -9.07 6.15
C ALA A 119 -6.63 -8.56 7.17
N MET A 120 -6.68 -9.07 8.40
CA MET A 120 -5.70 -8.78 9.44
C MET A 120 -4.30 -9.20 9.00
N GLN A 121 -4.15 -10.42 8.46
CA GLN A 121 -2.86 -10.92 7.98
C GLN A 121 -2.30 -10.06 6.82
N ALA A 122 -3.14 -9.68 5.86
CA ALA A 122 -2.73 -8.81 4.76
C ALA A 122 -2.28 -7.42 5.24
N LEU A 123 -3.00 -6.84 6.20
CA LEU A 123 -2.64 -5.54 6.79
C LEU A 123 -1.33 -5.64 7.57
N ALA A 124 -1.18 -6.66 8.42
CA ALA A 124 0.03 -6.92 9.17
C ALA A 124 1.24 -7.08 8.23
N ASN A 125 1.11 -7.86 7.17
CA ASN A 125 2.17 -8.06 6.17
C ASN A 125 2.55 -6.73 5.49
N ASN A 126 1.57 -5.89 5.12
CA ASN A 126 1.85 -4.57 4.55
C ASN A 126 2.62 -3.66 5.53
N CYS A 127 2.24 -3.66 6.80
CA CYS A 127 2.97 -2.92 7.85
C CYS A 127 4.40 -3.44 8.02
N LEU A 128 4.58 -4.77 8.08
CA LEU A 128 5.90 -5.40 8.21
C LEU A 128 6.81 -5.05 7.03
N LEU A 129 6.31 -5.04 5.80
CA LEU A 129 7.08 -4.62 4.62
C LEU A 129 7.54 -3.16 4.70
N LYS A 130 6.70 -2.27 5.25
CA LYS A 130 7.08 -0.87 5.48
C LYS A 130 8.16 -0.75 6.56
N VAL A 131 8.01 -1.49 7.66
CA VAL A 131 9.04 -1.56 8.71
C VAL A 131 10.35 -2.06 8.13
N ALA A 132 10.34 -3.14 7.34
CA ALA A 132 11.52 -3.70 6.69
C ALA A 132 12.22 -2.68 5.77
N THR A 133 11.42 -2.00 4.94
CA THR A 133 11.91 -0.96 4.02
C THR A 133 12.63 0.16 4.78
N PHE A 134 12.01 0.67 5.85
CA PHE A 134 12.60 1.73 6.67
C PHE A 134 13.83 1.26 7.45
N ALA A 135 13.79 0.04 8.01
CA ALA A 135 14.94 -0.55 8.70
C ALA A 135 16.17 -0.63 7.78
N ALA A 136 16.00 -1.10 6.54
CA ALA A 136 17.09 -1.14 5.56
C ALA A 136 17.59 0.26 5.18
N THR A 137 16.69 1.24 5.03
CA THR A 137 17.10 2.64 4.78
C THR A 137 17.91 3.21 5.95
N LEU A 138 17.58 2.84 7.18
CA LEU A 138 18.33 3.18 8.40
C LEU A 138 19.54 2.27 8.67
N GLU A 139 19.91 1.41 7.70
CA GLU A 139 21.06 0.50 7.79
C GLU A 139 20.95 -0.55 8.92
N GLN A 140 19.73 -0.76 9.43
CA GLN A 140 19.37 -1.84 10.34
C GLN A 140 19.02 -3.10 9.54
N TYR A 141 20.00 -3.61 8.78
CA TYR A 141 19.79 -4.68 7.81
C TYR A 141 19.26 -5.97 8.44
N ASP A 142 19.74 -6.36 9.62
CA ASP A 142 19.25 -7.57 10.32
C ASP A 142 17.74 -7.53 10.57
N LYS A 143 17.23 -6.38 11.04
CA LYS A 143 15.80 -6.18 11.25
C LYS A 143 15.03 -6.17 9.94
N ALA A 144 15.61 -5.60 8.89
CA ALA A 144 14.98 -5.60 7.57
C ALA A 144 14.83 -7.02 7.01
N ILE A 145 15.91 -7.82 7.11
CA ILE A 145 15.95 -9.22 6.71
C ILE A 145 14.85 -9.99 7.44
N GLU A 146 14.81 -9.92 8.77
CA GLU A 146 13.82 -10.62 9.60
C GLU A 146 12.39 -10.34 9.11
N LYS A 147 12.07 -9.06 8.83
CA LYS A 147 10.72 -8.67 8.44
C LYS A 147 10.40 -9.02 6.98
N PHE A 148 11.35 -8.93 6.05
CA PHE A 148 11.13 -9.38 4.67
C PHE A 148 10.95 -10.89 4.60
N GLU A 149 11.80 -11.67 5.29
CA GLU A 149 11.69 -13.13 5.35
C GLU A 149 10.39 -13.57 6.04
N GLN A 150 9.99 -12.90 7.13
CA GLN A 150 8.71 -13.17 7.81
C GLN A 150 7.51 -13.04 6.85
N VAL A 151 7.46 -11.96 6.07
CA VAL A 151 6.37 -11.74 5.11
C VAL A 151 6.48 -12.70 3.92
N ALA A 152 7.70 -13.04 3.47
CA ALA A 152 7.91 -14.00 2.41
C ALA A 152 7.38 -15.39 2.79
N THR A 153 7.73 -15.90 3.97
CA THR A 153 7.24 -17.17 4.50
C THR A 153 5.71 -17.18 4.62
N ALA A 154 5.12 -16.09 5.13
CA ALA A 154 3.66 -15.96 5.24
C ALA A 154 2.94 -15.87 3.87
N SER A 155 3.68 -15.63 2.79
CA SER A 155 3.14 -15.42 1.44
C SER A 155 3.33 -16.62 0.50
N LEU A 156 4.01 -17.70 0.95
CA LEU A 156 4.33 -18.87 0.12
C LEU A 156 3.10 -19.59 -0.44
N ASP A 157 2.11 -19.82 0.41
CA ASP A 157 0.91 -20.58 0.06
C ASP A 157 -0.16 -19.75 -0.68
N ASN A 158 0.06 -18.44 -0.81
CA ASN A 158 -0.89 -17.53 -1.43
C ASN A 158 -0.53 -17.26 -2.90
N GLN A 159 -1.28 -17.88 -3.81
CA GLN A 159 -1.08 -17.75 -5.26
C GLN A 159 -1.21 -16.29 -5.76
N LEU A 160 -1.96 -15.44 -5.07
CA LEU A 160 -2.12 -14.02 -5.44
C LEU A 160 -0.85 -13.21 -5.18
N THR A 161 0.00 -13.63 -4.23
CA THR A 161 1.24 -12.93 -3.84
C THR A 161 2.49 -13.51 -4.48
N LYS A 162 2.35 -14.52 -5.35
CA LYS A 162 3.50 -15.20 -5.99
C LYS A 162 4.43 -14.23 -6.74
N TRP A 163 3.87 -13.19 -7.36
CA TRP A 163 4.67 -12.15 -8.04
C TRP A 163 5.42 -11.25 -7.06
N SER A 164 4.88 -11.02 -5.87
CA SER A 164 5.47 -10.19 -4.83
C SER A 164 6.55 -10.93 -4.04
N LEU A 165 6.46 -12.26 -3.96
CA LEU A 165 7.41 -13.11 -3.22
C LEU A 165 8.86 -12.91 -3.70
N LYS A 166 9.08 -12.81 -5.02
CA LYS A 166 10.40 -12.60 -5.63
C LYS A 166 11.00 -11.25 -5.26
N ASP A 167 10.17 -10.20 -5.15
CA ASP A 167 10.63 -8.88 -4.69
C ASP A 167 11.00 -8.93 -3.19
N TYR A 168 10.33 -9.75 -2.37
CA TYR A 168 10.70 -9.93 -0.96
C TYR A 168 12.05 -10.64 -0.81
N PHE A 169 12.27 -11.72 -1.58
CA PHE A 169 13.57 -12.41 -1.61
C PHE A 169 14.69 -11.52 -2.11
N LEU A 170 14.48 -10.75 -3.18
CA LEU A 170 15.45 -9.77 -3.65
C LEU A 170 15.80 -8.76 -2.55
N LYS A 171 14.78 -8.17 -1.90
CA LYS A 171 15.00 -7.16 -0.86
C LYS A 171 15.75 -7.72 0.36
N ALA A 172 15.38 -8.91 0.81
CA ALA A 172 16.08 -9.59 1.90
C ALA A 172 17.52 -9.96 1.48
N GLY A 173 17.71 -10.49 0.27
CA GLY A 173 19.01 -10.83 -0.30
C GLY A 173 19.94 -9.62 -0.40
N LEU A 174 19.45 -8.48 -0.90
CA LEU A 174 20.21 -7.23 -0.91
C LEU A 174 20.61 -6.77 0.50
N CYS A 175 19.73 -6.96 1.51
CA CYS A 175 20.10 -6.64 2.89
C CYS A 175 21.18 -7.60 3.42
N HIS A 176 21.11 -8.90 3.12
CA HIS A 176 22.17 -9.86 3.48
C HIS A 176 23.52 -9.46 2.85
N ILE A 177 23.52 -9.08 1.57
CA ILE A 177 24.73 -8.61 0.88
C ILE A 177 25.24 -7.31 1.53
N ALA A 178 24.35 -6.39 1.93
CA ALA A 178 24.70 -5.13 2.56
C ALA A 178 25.27 -5.27 3.98
N VAL A 179 25.03 -6.40 4.66
CA VAL A 179 25.67 -6.73 5.95
C VAL A 179 27.17 -7.03 5.77
N GLY A 180 27.60 -7.46 4.58
CA GLY A 180 28.98 -7.86 4.31
C GLY A 180 29.32 -9.31 4.69
N ASP A 181 28.36 -10.10 5.16
CA ASP A 181 28.53 -11.55 5.33
C ASP A 181 28.19 -12.28 4.02
N HIS A 182 29.18 -12.39 3.14
CA HIS A 182 29.04 -13.06 1.85
C HIS A 182 28.60 -14.53 1.97
N ILE A 183 29.05 -15.22 3.03
CA ILE A 183 28.68 -16.62 3.27
C ILE A 183 27.22 -16.72 3.72
N GLY A 184 26.83 -15.85 4.66
CA GLY A 184 25.44 -15.73 5.11
C GLY A 184 24.49 -15.38 3.97
N ALA A 185 24.87 -14.42 3.13
CA ALA A 185 24.10 -14.01 1.96
C ALA A 185 23.90 -15.15 0.96
N LYS A 186 24.96 -15.88 0.61
CA LYS A 186 24.86 -17.04 -0.28
C LYS A 186 23.92 -18.11 0.28
N ARG A 187 24.08 -18.47 1.55
CA ARG A 187 23.19 -19.44 2.22
C ARG A 187 21.74 -18.97 2.24
N ALA A 188 21.49 -17.67 2.44
CA ALA A 188 20.13 -17.13 2.42
C ALA A 188 19.50 -17.22 1.03
N ILE A 189 20.25 -16.88 -0.01
CA ILE A 189 19.78 -16.98 -1.40
C ILE A 189 19.48 -18.43 -1.79
N GLU A 190 20.34 -19.38 -1.40
CA GLU A 190 20.10 -20.82 -1.58
C GLU A 190 18.78 -21.25 -0.91
N ARG A 191 18.53 -20.82 0.35
CA ARG A 191 17.24 -21.07 1.02
C ARG A 191 16.06 -20.49 0.26
N TYR A 192 16.18 -19.32 -0.35
CA TYR A 192 15.10 -18.73 -1.14
C TYR A 192 14.80 -19.54 -2.40
N CYS A 193 15.83 -20.12 -3.04
CA CYS A 193 15.67 -21.05 -4.16
C CYS A 193 14.99 -22.36 -3.74
N ASP A 194 15.24 -22.84 -2.51
CA ASP A 194 14.53 -24.01 -1.97
C ASP A 194 13.06 -23.69 -1.69
N MET A 195 12.76 -22.47 -1.23
CA MET A 195 11.38 -22.00 -0.96
C MET A 195 10.57 -21.77 -2.24
N ASP A 196 11.20 -21.22 -3.29
CA ASP A 196 10.61 -21.09 -4.64
C ASP A 196 11.63 -21.55 -5.67
N VAL A 197 11.46 -22.78 -6.17
CA VAL A 197 12.32 -23.39 -7.19
C VAL A 197 12.42 -22.57 -8.49
N THR A 198 11.47 -21.64 -8.72
CA THR A 198 11.54 -20.76 -9.89
C THR A 198 12.44 -19.55 -9.66
N PHE A 199 12.77 -19.20 -8.41
CA PHE A 199 13.50 -17.98 -8.05
C PHE A 199 14.87 -17.88 -8.72
N ALA A 200 15.64 -18.98 -8.78
CA ALA A 200 16.95 -19.01 -9.44
C ALA A 200 16.91 -18.57 -10.92
N SER A 201 15.79 -18.81 -11.61
CA SER A 201 15.60 -18.42 -13.01
C SER A 201 15.10 -16.97 -13.19
N THR A 202 14.86 -16.28 -12.08
CA THR A 202 14.30 -14.93 -12.11
C THR A 202 15.39 -13.87 -12.11
N ARG A 203 15.07 -12.70 -12.63
CA ARG A 203 15.98 -11.54 -12.58
C ARG A 203 16.23 -11.06 -11.14
N GLU A 204 15.26 -11.31 -10.26
CA GLU A 204 15.35 -11.01 -8.83
C GLU A 204 16.42 -11.84 -8.11
N TYR A 205 16.95 -12.89 -8.75
CA TYR A 205 18.14 -13.61 -8.31
C TYR A 205 19.39 -12.74 -8.46
N MET A 206 19.97 -12.35 -7.32
CA MET A 206 21.22 -11.62 -7.21
C MET A 206 22.14 -12.33 -6.23
N GLU A 207 23.31 -12.76 -6.70
CA GLU A 207 24.36 -13.33 -5.86
C GLU A 207 25.40 -12.28 -5.47
N SER A 208 26.03 -12.47 -4.31
CA SER A 208 27.26 -11.79 -3.98
C SER A 208 28.41 -12.39 -4.80
N GLY A 209 28.81 -11.69 -5.87
CA GLY A 209 30.07 -11.91 -6.57
C GLY A 209 31.08 -10.81 -6.24
N ASP A 210 32.18 -10.75 -6.99
CA ASP A 210 33.05 -9.57 -6.99
C ASP A 210 32.29 -8.31 -7.46
N VAL A 211 32.91 -7.13 -7.26
CA VAL A 211 32.31 -5.82 -7.60
C VAL A 211 31.83 -5.77 -9.05
N GLU A 212 32.59 -6.37 -9.97
CA GLU A 212 32.32 -6.31 -11.41
C GLU A 212 31.10 -7.16 -11.75
N SER A 213 31.05 -8.40 -11.26
CA SER A 213 29.93 -9.32 -11.42
C SER A 213 28.64 -8.75 -10.82
N PHE A 214 28.71 -8.21 -9.59
CA PHE A 214 27.56 -7.57 -8.95
C PHE A 214 27.08 -6.34 -9.73
N THR A 215 28.01 -5.48 -10.18
CA THR A 215 27.67 -4.28 -10.97
C THR A 215 27.03 -4.65 -12.30
N ASN A 216 27.56 -5.66 -13.00
CA ASN A 216 27.00 -6.14 -14.26
C ASN A 216 25.57 -6.67 -14.06
N ARG A 217 25.33 -7.42 -12.99
CA ARG A 217 24.00 -7.94 -12.66
C ARG A 217 22.99 -6.83 -12.36
N VAL A 218 23.43 -5.77 -11.69
CA VAL A 218 22.60 -4.58 -11.43
C VAL A 218 22.23 -3.86 -12.73
N VAL A 219 23.16 -3.75 -13.68
CA VAL A 219 22.91 -3.13 -15.00
C VAL A 219 21.89 -3.93 -15.79
N GLU A 220 22.05 -5.26 -15.86
CA GLU A 220 21.07 -6.15 -16.50
C GLU A 220 19.67 -6.02 -15.88
N PHE A 221 19.62 -5.92 -14.55
CA PHE A 221 18.36 -5.76 -13.82
C PHE A 221 17.68 -4.44 -14.18
N ASP A 222 18.40 -3.30 -14.18
CA ASP A 222 17.83 -1.98 -14.44
C ASP A 222 17.32 -1.82 -15.89
N GLN A 223 17.99 -2.46 -16.86
CA GLN A 223 17.54 -2.47 -18.27
C GLN A 223 16.15 -3.10 -18.45
N LEU A 224 15.84 -4.12 -17.66
CA LEU A 224 14.58 -4.85 -17.75
C LEU A 224 13.54 -4.40 -16.72
N THR A 225 14.01 -3.82 -15.60
CA THR A 225 13.18 -3.41 -14.46
C THR A 225 13.73 -2.14 -13.89
N LYS A 226 13.02 -1.03 -14.14
CA LYS A 226 13.39 0.26 -13.59
C LYS A 226 13.59 0.17 -12.07
N LEU A 227 14.80 0.49 -11.62
CA LEU A 227 15.11 0.53 -10.20
C LEU A 227 14.29 1.63 -9.51
N ASP A 228 13.65 1.26 -8.40
CA ASP A 228 13.02 2.22 -7.51
C ASP A 228 14.08 2.90 -6.60
N ASN A 229 13.70 4.03 -5.99
CA ASN A 229 14.63 4.80 -5.15
C ASN A 229 15.23 3.97 -4.00
N TRP A 230 14.48 3.02 -3.45
CA TRP A 230 14.97 2.18 -2.36
C TRP A 230 16.06 1.23 -2.87
N LYS A 231 15.80 0.51 -3.98
CA LYS A 231 16.77 -0.41 -4.58
C LYS A 231 18.05 0.33 -4.97
N THR A 232 17.93 1.47 -5.63
CA THR A 232 19.09 2.32 -5.97
C THR A 232 19.90 2.70 -4.73
N THR A 233 19.25 3.10 -3.65
CA THR A 233 19.93 3.47 -2.39
C THR A 233 20.72 2.30 -1.80
N ILE A 234 20.10 1.12 -1.70
CA ILE A 234 20.76 -0.06 -1.12
C ILE A 234 21.89 -0.57 -2.02
N LEU A 235 21.67 -0.64 -3.34
CA LEU A 235 22.69 -1.07 -4.30
C LEU A 235 23.93 -0.16 -4.30
N LEU A 236 23.74 1.16 -4.18
CA LEU A 236 24.86 2.10 -4.06
C LEU A 236 25.63 1.91 -2.75
N ARG A 237 24.96 1.55 -1.65
CA ARG A 237 25.62 1.25 -0.37
C ARG A 237 26.43 -0.05 -0.45
N ILE A 238 25.85 -1.10 -1.02
CA ILE A 238 26.55 -2.37 -1.28
C ILE A 238 27.80 -2.11 -2.13
N LYS A 239 27.66 -1.39 -3.25
CA LYS A 239 28.79 -1.08 -4.13
C LYS A 239 29.92 -0.37 -3.39
N LYS A 240 29.62 0.61 -2.54
CA LYS A 240 30.63 1.30 -1.72
C LYS A 240 31.29 0.34 -0.74
N SER A 241 30.52 -0.49 -0.04
CA SER A 241 31.04 -1.46 0.92
C SER A 241 32.02 -2.46 0.29
N ILE A 242 31.72 -2.96 -0.92
CA ILE A 242 32.62 -3.91 -1.61
C ILE A 242 33.86 -3.18 -2.16
N GLN A 243 33.75 -1.90 -2.54
CA GLN A 243 34.89 -1.09 -3.00
C GLN A 243 35.85 -0.70 -1.88
N ASP A 244 35.34 -0.54 -0.65
CA ASP A 244 36.12 -0.14 0.52
C ASP A 244 36.79 -1.34 1.24
N GLU A 245 36.58 -2.57 0.76
CA GLU A 245 37.20 -3.77 1.31
C GLU A 245 38.71 -3.77 0.98
N PRO A 246 39.61 -3.65 1.97
CA PRO A 246 41.03 -3.52 1.70
C PRO A 246 41.56 -4.81 1.07
N LEU A 247 42.22 -4.67 -0.08
CA LEU A 247 43.05 -5.72 -0.68
C LEU A 247 44.03 -6.20 0.40
N LEU A 248 43.78 -7.39 0.96
CA LEU A 248 44.73 -8.08 1.82
C LEU A 248 45.96 -8.42 0.95
N THR A 249 46.93 -7.51 0.93
CA THR A 249 48.32 -7.78 0.52
C THR A 249 49.08 -8.47 1.64
#